data_AF-A0A2N9MJ41-F1
#
_entry.id   AF-A0A2N9MJ41-F1
#
_cell.length_a   1.000
_cell.length_b   1.000
_cell.length_c   1.000
_cell.angle_alpha   90.00
_cell.angle_beta   90.00
_cell.angle_gamma   90.00
#
_symmetry.space_group_name_H-M   'P 1'
#
loop_
_entity.id
_entity.type
_entity.pdbx_description
1 polymer ?
#
loop_
_entity_poly.entity_id
_entity_poly.type
_entity_poly.pdbx_seq_one_letter_code
_entity_poly.pdbx_strand_id
1 'polypeptide(L)'
;MKRLLPAAGLETVAEAIELEALSEDLDFAMAKTLGATSSKLAGASYGAAYRKVDRRADRERQIDLIENLCKSLDRLVHQPLAGTTLSMMRWPAQLAGLGELQDFLQRGYTAFVKMGGAGEFVALIVGRERDLLQALFAGDDRMLGD
;
A
#
# COMPACT_ATOMS: atom_id res chain seq x y z
N MET A 1 0.62 18.06 24.96
CA MET A 1 0.31 17.66 23.57
C MET A 1 -0.01 16.17 23.59
N LYS A 2 -1.26 15.81 23.89
CA LYS A 2 -1.68 14.42 24.08
C LYS A 2 -2.80 14.10 23.08
N ARG A 3 -2.53 13.11 22.22
CA ARG A 3 -3.41 12.40 21.27
C ARG A 3 -4.08 13.24 20.18
N LEU A 4 -3.34 13.50 19.09
CA LEU A 4 -3.97 13.81 17.80
C LEU A 4 -4.56 12.55 17.14
N LEU A 5 -4.02 11.36 17.45
CA LEU A 5 -4.48 10.07 16.93
C LEU A 5 -4.58 9.01 18.06
N PRO A 6 -5.64 8.17 18.08
CA PRO A 6 -5.69 6.96 18.92
C PRO A 6 -4.52 6.02 18.60
N ALA A 7 -4.20 5.09 19.51
CA ALA A 7 -3.09 4.15 19.33
C ALA A 7 -3.19 3.37 18.01
N ALA A 8 -4.38 2.86 17.68
CA ALA A 8 -4.63 2.19 16.40
C ALA A 8 -4.38 3.07 15.17
N GLY A 9 -4.66 4.38 15.27
CA GLY A 9 -4.36 5.32 14.19
C GLY A 9 -2.86 5.57 14.05
N LEU A 10 -2.12 5.61 15.17
CA LEU A 10 -0.66 5.77 15.15
C LEU A 10 0.03 4.51 14.57
N GLU A 11 -0.44 3.32 14.93
CA GLU A 11 0.02 2.05 14.34
C GLU A 11 -0.21 2.03 12.82
N THR A 12 -1.41 2.41 12.37
CA THR A 12 -1.74 2.50 10.94
C THR A 12 -0.79 3.44 10.19
N VAL A 13 -0.46 4.59 10.79
CA VAL A 13 0.49 5.55 10.19
C VAL A 13 1.91 4.98 10.16
N ALA A 14 2.34 4.31 11.23
CA ALA A 14 3.66 3.67 11.26
C ALA A 14 3.79 2.57 10.21
N GLU A 15 2.77 1.71 10.06
CA GLU A 15 2.70 0.68 9.02
C GLU A 15 2.74 1.29 7.61
N ALA A 16 2.03 2.40 7.38
CA ALA A 16 2.04 3.09 6.09
C ALA A 16 3.42 3.66 5.76
N ILE A 17 4.11 4.28 6.73
CA ILE A 17 5.47 4.80 6.55
C ILE A 17 6.46 3.66 6.29
N GLU A 18 6.35 2.55 7.04
CA GLU A 18 7.19 1.37 6.81
C GLU A 18 6.97 0.79 5.41
N LEU A 19 5.71 0.69 4.97
CA LEU A 19 5.37 0.21 3.63
C LEU A 19 5.95 1.12 2.53
N GLU A 20 5.84 2.44 2.68
CA GLU A 20 6.38 3.41 1.72
C GLU A 20 7.90 3.29 1.60
N ALA A 21 8.62 3.32 2.74
CA ALA A 21 10.08 3.21 2.76
C ALA A 21 10.56 1.87 2.19
N LEU A 22 9.92 0.77 2.58
CA LEU A 22 10.26 -0.56 2.07
C LEU A 22 10.00 -0.68 0.56
N SER A 23 8.90 -0.11 0.08
CA SER A 23 8.57 -0.10 -1.35
C SER A 23 9.60 0.70 -2.15
N GLU A 24 9.97 1.89 -1.67
CA GLU A 24 11.00 2.72 -2.31
C GLU A 24 12.36 2.01 -2.38
N ASP A 25 12.79 1.39 -1.28
CA ASP A 25 14.05 0.64 -1.21
C ASP A 25 14.06 -0.54 -2.19
N LEU A 26 12.95 -1.25 -2.30
CA LEU A 26 12.80 -2.39 -3.21
C LEU A 26 12.77 -1.93 -4.67
N ASP A 27 12.07 -0.83 -4.98
CA ASP A 27 11.99 -0.26 -6.32
C ASP A 27 13.34 0.32 -6.76
N PHE A 28 14.07 0.96 -5.86
CA PHE A 28 15.42 1.42 -6.11
C PHE A 28 16.37 0.25 -6.44
N ALA A 29 16.29 -0.84 -5.67
CA ALA A 29 17.09 -2.04 -5.94
C ALA A 29 16.75 -2.68 -7.30
N MET A 30 15.46 -2.72 -7.65
CA MET A 30 14.99 -3.18 -8.96
C MET A 30 15.51 -2.29 -10.08
N ALA A 31 15.33 -0.97 -9.97
CA ALA A 31 15.77 0.00 -10.97
C ALA A 31 17.28 -0.06 -11.20
N LYS A 32 18.08 -0.17 -10.14
CA LYS A 32 19.53 -0.35 -10.22
C LYS A 32 19.92 -1.64 -10.95
N THR A 33 19.15 -2.71 -10.74
CA THR A 33 19.42 -4.03 -11.34
C THR A 33 18.99 -4.11 -12.79
N LEU A 34 17.88 -3.48 -13.16
CA LEU A 34 17.38 -3.36 -14.53
C LEU A 34 18.29 -2.46 -15.40
N GLY A 35 18.88 -1.43 -14.79
CA GLY A 35 19.78 -0.50 -15.48
C GLY A 35 19.08 0.41 -16.50
N ALA A 36 19.85 1.31 -17.12
CA ALA A 36 19.34 2.32 -18.06
C ALA A 36 18.96 1.79 -19.45
N THR A 37 19.15 0.49 -19.73
CA THR A 37 19.15 -0.05 -21.10
C THR A 37 17.80 -0.63 -21.55
N SER A 38 16.78 -0.65 -20.69
CA SER A 38 15.49 -1.25 -21.04
C SER A 38 14.59 -0.23 -21.73
N SER A 39 14.77 -0.02 -23.05
CA SER A 39 13.82 0.77 -23.87
C SER A 39 12.42 0.15 -23.90
N LYS A 40 12.29 -1.12 -23.50
CA LYS A 40 11.06 -1.80 -23.11
C LYS A 40 11.33 -2.67 -21.89
N LEU A 41 10.53 -2.53 -20.83
CA LEU A 41 10.53 -3.45 -19.70
C LEU A 41 9.71 -4.69 -20.11
N ALA A 42 10.33 -5.87 -20.11
CA ALA A 42 9.66 -7.13 -20.45
C ALA A 42 9.58 -8.04 -19.21
N GLY A 43 8.59 -8.94 -19.16
CA GLY A 43 8.41 -9.83 -18.01
C GLY A 43 9.66 -10.62 -17.66
N ALA A 44 10.34 -11.19 -18.66
CA ALA A 44 11.57 -11.95 -18.46
C ALA A 44 12.74 -11.12 -17.87
N SER A 45 12.91 -9.86 -18.31
CA SER A 45 13.96 -9.00 -17.76
C SER A 45 13.63 -8.52 -16.33
N TYR A 46 12.35 -8.26 -16.06
CA TYR A 46 11.88 -7.95 -14.71
C TYR A 46 12.05 -9.13 -13.77
N GLY A 47 11.62 -10.33 -14.14
CA GLY A 47 11.77 -11.55 -13.33
C GLY A 47 13.22 -11.90 -13.05
N ALA A 48 14.11 -11.78 -14.05
CA ALA A 48 15.54 -11.95 -13.87
C ALA A 48 16.14 -10.93 -12.89
N ALA A 49 15.75 -9.65 -12.99
CA ALA A 49 16.17 -8.62 -12.05
C ALA A 49 15.62 -8.88 -10.64
N TYR A 50 14.36 -9.29 -10.53
CA TYR A 50 13.68 -9.61 -9.27
C TYR A 50 14.41 -10.71 -8.50
N ARG A 51 14.75 -11.81 -9.18
CA ARG A 51 15.57 -12.90 -8.62
C ARG A 51 16.99 -12.45 -8.27
N LYS A 52 17.60 -11.59 -9.08
CA LYS A 52 18.95 -11.08 -8.83
C LYS A 52 19.01 -10.12 -7.64
N VAL A 53 17.95 -9.36 -7.36
CA VAL A 53 17.83 -8.53 -6.16
C VAL A 53 17.75 -9.40 -4.89
N ASP A 54 17.10 -10.57 -4.97
CA ASP A 54 17.05 -11.60 -3.92
C ASP A 54 16.61 -11.11 -2.52
N ARG A 55 15.57 -10.26 -2.49
CA ARG A 55 15.00 -9.69 -1.25
C ARG A 55 13.66 -10.33 -0.88
N ARG A 56 13.59 -11.66 -0.86
CA ARG A 56 12.34 -12.40 -0.65
C ARG A 56 11.63 -12.02 0.66
N ALA A 57 12.35 -12.04 1.78
CA ALA A 57 11.77 -11.72 3.09
C ALA A 57 11.18 -10.31 3.14
N ASP A 58 11.82 -9.34 2.49
CA ASP A 58 11.34 -7.97 2.40
C ASP A 58 10.08 -7.87 1.54
N ARG A 59 9.98 -8.66 0.47
CA ARG A 59 8.75 -8.74 -0.35
C ARG A 59 7.59 -9.38 0.42
N GLU A 60 7.86 -10.43 1.19
CA GLU A 60 6.87 -11.04 2.10
C GLU A 60 6.40 -10.01 3.13
N ARG A 61 7.32 -9.25 3.74
CA ARG A 61 7.00 -8.16 4.66
C ARG A 61 6.17 -7.06 4.00
N GLN A 62 6.50 -6.67 2.77
CA GLN A 62 5.75 -5.68 1.99
C GLN A 62 4.29 -6.11 1.81
N ILE A 63 4.06 -7.38 1.45
CA ILE A 63 2.72 -7.94 1.27
C ILE A 63 1.95 -7.96 2.61
N ASP A 64 2.61 -8.35 3.70
CA ASP A 64 1.99 -8.36 5.03
C ASP A 64 1.62 -6.95 5.51
N LEU A 65 2.46 -5.95 5.23
CA LEU A 65 2.16 -4.54 5.51
C LEU A 65 0.96 -4.05 4.71
N ILE A 66 0.84 -4.41 3.43
CA ILE A 66 -0.34 -4.09 2.61
C ILE A 66 -1.60 -4.72 3.24
N GLU A 67 -1.54 -6.00 3.59
CA GLU A 67 -2.66 -6.72 4.21
C GLU A 67 -3.12 -6.05 5.52
N ASN A 68 -2.17 -5.73 6.40
CA ASN A 68 -2.45 -5.12 7.69
C ASN A 68 -2.99 -3.70 7.55
N LEU A 69 -2.39 -2.88 6.68
CA LEU A 69 -2.82 -1.51 6.43
C LEU A 69 -4.24 -1.48 5.91
N CYS A 70 -4.59 -2.32 4.92
CA CYS A 70 -5.95 -2.37 4.40
C CYS A 70 -6.98 -2.83 5.45
N LYS A 71 -6.64 -3.81 6.30
CA LYS A 71 -7.50 -4.23 7.43
C LYS A 71 -7.65 -3.14 8.48
N SER A 72 -6.60 -2.36 8.74
CA SER A 72 -6.63 -1.23 9.66
C SER A 72 -7.51 -0.10 9.13
N LEU A 73 -7.37 0.25 7.84
CA LEU A 73 -8.22 1.24 7.17
C LEU A 73 -9.69 0.82 7.16
N ASP A 74 -9.98 -0.44 6.86
CA ASP A 74 -11.34 -0.99 6.89
C ASP A 74 -11.96 -0.85 8.30
N ARG A 75 -11.23 -1.20 9.35
CA ARG A 75 -11.68 -1.00 10.74
C ARG A 75 -11.92 0.46 11.08
N LEU A 76 -11.04 1.37 10.63
CA LEU A 76 -11.13 2.79 10.92
C LEU A 76 -12.38 3.44 10.28
N VAL A 77 -12.74 3.05 9.05
CA VAL A 77 -13.92 3.64 8.39
C VAL A 77 -15.25 3.18 9.00
N HIS A 78 -15.25 2.03 9.68
CA HIS A 78 -16.43 1.50 10.37
C HIS A 78 -16.55 2.01 11.83
N GLN A 79 -15.64 2.88 12.30
CA GLN A 79 -15.77 3.46 13.63
C GLN A 79 -16.95 4.45 13.70
N PRO A 80 -17.75 4.42 14.78
CA PRO A 80 -18.83 5.37 14.96
C PRO A 80 -18.33 6.82 14.85
N LEU A 81 -19.10 7.66 14.15
CA LEU A 81 -18.82 9.08 13.95
C LEU A 81 -17.59 9.41 13.11
N ALA A 82 -16.81 8.45 12.61
CA ALA A 82 -15.60 8.71 11.82
C ALA A 82 -15.88 9.64 10.62
N GLY A 83 -16.90 9.32 9.83
CA GLY A 83 -17.32 10.16 8.70
C GLY A 83 -17.84 11.54 9.11
N THR A 84 -18.55 11.63 10.23
CA THR A 84 -19.06 12.91 10.76
C THR A 84 -17.92 13.80 11.21
N THR A 85 -16.98 13.27 12.00
CA THR A 85 -15.78 13.99 12.44
C THR A 85 -14.97 14.45 11.24
N LEU A 86 -14.77 13.57 10.25
CA LEU A 86 -14.05 13.92 9.02
C LEU A 86 -14.75 15.06 8.27
N SER A 87 -16.07 14.98 8.07
CA SER A 87 -16.82 16.04 7.37
C SER A 87 -16.79 17.38 8.11
N MET A 88 -16.81 17.37 9.45
CA MET A 88 -16.71 18.59 10.27
C MET A 88 -15.33 19.27 10.15
N MET A 89 -14.27 18.53 9.86
CA MET A 89 -12.91 19.08 9.72
C MET A 89 -12.66 19.81 8.39
N ARG A 90 -13.62 19.78 7.45
CA ARG A 90 -13.48 20.42 6.13
C ARG A 90 -13.16 21.91 6.20
N TRP A 91 -13.98 22.67 6.94
CA TRP A 91 -13.81 24.12 7.08
C TRP A 91 -12.53 24.50 7.86
N PRO A 92 -12.25 23.90 9.05
CA PRO A 92 -10.99 24.14 9.74
C PRO A 92 -9.75 23.85 8.90
N ALA A 93 -9.75 22.74 8.13
CA ALA A 93 -8.60 22.37 7.29
C ALA A 93 -8.37 23.38 6.16
N GLN A 94 -9.43 23.88 5.52
CA GLN A 94 -9.32 24.92 4.49
C GLN A 94 -8.71 26.20 5.04
N LEU A 95 -9.15 26.64 6.22
CA LEU A 95 -8.58 27.83 6.88
C LEU A 95 -7.12 27.63 7.30
N ALA A 96 -6.72 26.39 7.63
CA ALA A 96 -5.35 26.05 7.99
C ALA A 96 -4.43 25.74 6.79
N GLY A 97 -4.92 25.84 5.55
CA GLY A 97 -4.15 25.50 4.34
C GLY A 97 -3.98 23.99 4.10
N LEU A 98 -4.73 23.15 4.82
CA LEU A 98 -4.72 21.68 4.74
C LEU A 98 -5.91 21.12 3.96
N GLY A 99 -6.57 21.94 3.13
CA GLY A 99 -7.79 21.57 2.40
C GLY A 99 -7.61 20.35 1.50
N GLU A 100 -6.49 20.28 0.76
CA GLU A 100 -6.20 19.14 -0.13
C GLU A 100 -6.02 17.82 0.63
N LEU A 101 -5.31 17.85 1.76
CA LEU A 101 -5.13 16.68 2.63
C LEU A 101 -6.50 16.21 3.15
N GLN A 102 -7.32 17.15 3.58
CA GLN A 102 -8.66 16.85 4.08
C GLN A 102 -9.58 16.27 2.99
N ASP A 103 -9.56 16.83 1.78
CA ASP A 103 -10.33 16.31 0.66
C ASP A 103 -9.82 14.92 0.22
N PHE A 104 -8.50 14.67 0.29
CA PHE A 104 -7.91 13.35 0.09
C PHE A 104 -8.45 12.33 1.11
N LEU A 105 -8.42 12.65 2.40
CA LEU A 105 -8.95 11.79 3.45
C LEU A 105 -10.45 11.51 3.26
N GLN A 106 -11.25 12.53 2.91
CA GLN A 106 -12.68 12.37 2.67
C GLN A 106 -12.99 11.46 1.47
N ARG A 107 -12.21 11.57 0.39
CA ARG A 107 -12.34 10.67 -0.78
C ARG A 107 -11.98 9.23 -0.41
N GLY A 108 -10.86 9.04 0.30
CA GLY A 108 -10.43 7.73 0.79
C GLY A 108 -11.49 7.08 1.68
N TYR A 109 -11.96 7.79 2.71
CA TYR A 109 -13.02 7.34 3.60
C TYR A 109 -14.27 6.92 2.83
N THR A 110 -14.73 7.77 1.89
CA THR A 110 -15.93 7.50 1.10
C THR A 110 -15.77 6.26 0.22
N ALA A 111 -14.59 6.03 -0.36
CA ALA A 111 -14.31 4.84 -1.17
C ALA A 111 -14.39 3.56 -0.33
N PHE A 112 -13.75 3.54 0.84
CA PHE A 112 -13.77 2.39 1.74
C PHE A 112 -15.17 2.09 2.29
N VAL A 113 -15.97 3.12 2.66
CA VAL A 113 -17.37 2.91 3.07
C VAL A 113 -18.20 2.33 1.93
N LYS A 114 -18.05 2.84 0.70
CA LYS A 114 -18.78 2.33 -0.47
C LYS A 114 -18.40 0.90 -0.84
N MET A 115 -17.18 0.48 -0.54
CA MET A 115 -16.72 -0.88 -0.75
C MET A 115 -17.45 -1.90 0.15
N GLY A 116 -18.04 -1.46 1.27
CA GLY A 116 -18.87 -2.32 2.14
C GLY A 116 -18.08 -3.39 2.91
N GLY A 117 -16.75 -3.26 2.96
CA GLY A 117 -15.83 -4.20 3.56
C GLY A 117 -14.65 -4.51 2.62
N ALA A 118 -13.43 -4.27 3.08
CA ALA A 118 -12.23 -4.50 2.27
C ALA A 118 -11.82 -5.98 2.17
N GLY A 119 -12.44 -6.88 2.94
CA GLY A 119 -11.95 -8.26 3.14
C GLY A 119 -11.72 -9.04 1.85
N GLU A 120 -12.71 -9.10 0.95
CA GLU A 120 -12.59 -9.82 -0.33
C GLU A 120 -11.53 -9.19 -1.24
N PHE A 121 -11.55 -7.86 -1.34
CA PHE A 121 -10.59 -7.10 -2.13
C PHE A 121 -9.14 -7.33 -1.67
N VAL A 122 -8.92 -7.25 -0.36
CA VAL A 122 -7.60 -7.48 0.25
C VAL A 122 -7.15 -8.91 0.05
N ALA A 123 -8.02 -9.90 0.28
CA ALA A 123 -7.70 -11.30 0.07
C ALA A 123 -7.29 -11.59 -1.39
N LEU A 124 -7.97 -10.97 -2.35
CA LEU A 124 -7.65 -11.12 -3.77
C LEU A 124 -6.30 -10.51 -4.14
N ILE A 125 -5.99 -9.30 -3.66
CA ILE A 125 -4.69 -8.66 -3.92
C ILE A 125 -3.57 -9.46 -3.27
N VAL A 126 -3.69 -9.74 -1.97
CA VAL A 126 -2.67 -10.44 -1.20
C VAL A 126 -2.42 -11.83 -1.77
N GLY A 127 -3.47 -12.56 -2.18
CA GLY A 127 -3.34 -13.85 -2.84
C GLY A 127 -2.53 -13.74 -4.13
N ARG A 128 -2.88 -12.79 -5.02
CA ARG A 128 -2.16 -12.58 -6.28
C ARG A 128 -0.69 -12.19 -6.08
N GLU A 129 -0.41 -11.32 -5.11
CA GLU A 129 0.96 -10.91 -4.80
C GLU A 129 1.79 -12.07 -4.25
N ARG A 130 1.22 -12.92 -3.38
CA ARG A 130 1.91 -14.12 -2.87
C ARG A 130 2.14 -15.16 -3.98
N ASP A 131 1.17 -15.35 -4.87
CA ASP A 131 1.31 -16.25 -6.02
C ASP A 131 2.40 -15.74 -6.98
N LEU A 132 2.40 -14.44 -7.29
CA LEU A 132 3.41 -13.80 -8.13
C LEU A 132 4.81 -13.92 -7.51
N LEU A 133 4.94 -13.61 -6.22
CA LEU A 133 6.20 -13.76 -5.48
C LEU A 133 6.75 -15.18 -5.61
N GLN A 134 5.91 -16.19 -5.37
CA GLN A 134 6.31 -17.60 -5.46
C GLN A 134 6.74 -17.96 -6.89
N ALA A 135 5.96 -17.56 -7.89
CA ALA A 135 6.25 -17.81 -9.30
C ALA A 135 7.60 -17.19 -9.72
N LEU A 136 7.83 -15.92 -9.39
CA LEU A 136 9.06 -15.22 -9.76
C LEU A 136 10.31 -15.84 -9.13
N PHE A 137 10.25 -16.26 -7.87
CA PHE A 137 11.37 -16.96 -7.22
C PHE A 137 11.55 -18.40 -7.73
N ALA A 138 10.49 -19.04 -8.24
CA ALA A 138 10.58 -20.32 -8.92
C ALA A 138 11.09 -20.22 -10.38
N GLY A 139 11.31 -19.00 -10.89
CA GLY A 139 11.73 -18.76 -12.27
C GLY A 139 10.59 -18.76 -13.29
N ASP A 140 9.34 -18.67 -12.82
CA ASP A 140 8.16 -18.59 -13.67
C ASP A 140 7.75 -17.12 -13.90
N ASP A 141 8.17 -16.58 -15.03
CA ASP A 141 7.93 -15.17 -15.40
C ASP A 141 6.60 -14.98 -16.17
N ARG A 142 5.82 -16.06 -16.42
CA ARG A 142 4.59 -16.00 -17.24
C ARG A 142 3.51 -15.10 -16.66
N MET A 143 3.52 -14.91 -15.34
CA MET A 143 2.57 -14.04 -14.64
C MET A 143 2.82 -12.55 -14.89
N LEU A 144 3.98 -12.16 -15.42
CA LEU A 144 4.32 -10.75 -15.71
C LEU A 144 3.83 -10.27 -17.08
N GLY A 145 3.33 -11.18 -17.94
CA GLY A 145 3.01 -10.88 -19.33
C GLY A 145 4.26 -10.72 -20.22
N ASP A 146 4.04 -10.69 -21.54
CA ASP A 146 5.08 -10.50 -22.56
C ASP A 146 5.31 -9.01 -22.89
#